data_AF-A0A2E8MDK6-F1
#
_entry.id   AF-A0A2E8MDK6-F1
#
_cell.length_a   1.000
_cell.length_b   1.000
_cell.length_c   1.000
_cell.angle_alpha   90.00
_cell.angle_beta   90.00
_cell.angle_gamma   90.00
#
_symmetry.space_group_name_H-M   'P 1'
#
loop_
_entity.id
_entity.type
_entity.pdbx_description
1 polymer ?
#
loop_
_entity_poly.entity_id
_entity_poly.type
_entity_poly.pdbx_seq_one_letter_code
_entity_poly.pdbx_strand_id
1 'polypeptide(L)'
;MFVQTVVVWGSAHPHASHSNKNYPIQVAGEKVLGFKHGNLHSYEGENKVTLANLFVSMLNAVDAPVEKFADSSGEMTELAG
;
A
#
# COMPACT_ATOMS: atom_id res chain seq x y z
N MET A 1 -20.10 15.42 -7.48
CA MET A 1 -19.52 14.55 -6.45
C MET A 1 -18.64 13.55 -7.17
N PHE A 2 -17.33 13.82 -7.25
CA PHE A 2 -16.40 12.87 -7.85
C PHE A 2 -16.14 11.77 -6.83
N VAL A 3 -16.27 10.52 -7.27
CA VAL A 3 -15.92 9.37 -6.44
C VAL A 3 -14.42 9.40 -6.20
N GLN A 4 -14.01 9.19 -4.96
CA GLN A 4 -12.63 9.06 -4.51
C GLN A 4 -12.46 7.61 -4.04
N THR A 5 -11.82 6.78 -4.85
CA THR A 5 -11.66 5.35 -4.62
C THR A 5 -10.20 4.95 -4.70
N VAL A 6 -9.76 4.22 -3.68
CA VAL A 6 -8.50 3.48 -3.73
C VAL A 6 -8.82 2.00 -3.93
N VAL A 7 -8.19 1.39 -4.92
CA VAL A 7 -8.28 -0.04 -5.22
C VAL A 7 -6.95 -0.69 -4.87
N VAL A 8 -7.01 -1.74 -4.06
CA VAL A 8 -5.89 -2.66 -3.82
C VAL A 8 -6.26 -4.00 -4.42
N TRP A 9 -5.36 -4.54 -5.24
CA TRP A 9 -5.51 -5.84 -5.87
C TRP A 9 -4.23 -6.65 -5.72
N GLY A 10 -4.35 -7.92 -5.35
CA GLY A 10 -3.21 -8.79 -5.19
C GLY A 10 -3.59 -10.15 -4.62
N SER A 11 -2.59 -10.93 -4.24
CA SER A 11 -2.78 -12.24 -3.63
C SER A 11 -2.36 -12.25 -2.17
N ALA A 12 -3.13 -12.99 -1.36
CA ALA A 12 -2.82 -13.15 0.04
C ALA A 12 -1.74 -14.20 0.30
N HIS A 13 -1.58 -15.26 -0.51
CA HIS A 13 -0.57 -16.33 -0.32
C HIS A 13 -0.35 -17.16 -1.62
N PRO A 14 0.88 -17.49 -2.04
CA PRO A 14 1.10 -18.52 -3.05
C PRO A 14 0.77 -19.92 -2.51
N HIS A 15 0.09 -20.71 -3.35
CA HIS A 15 -0.62 -21.95 -3.04
C HIS A 15 0.19 -23.09 -2.35
N ALA A 16 1.52 -22.98 -2.23
CA ALA A 16 2.35 -24.09 -1.74
C ALA A 16 3.31 -23.74 -0.58
N SER A 17 3.66 -22.47 -0.35
CA SER A 17 4.74 -22.12 0.58
C SER A 17 4.28 -21.43 1.87
N HIS A 18 2.99 -21.06 1.97
CA HIS A 18 2.48 -20.18 3.05
C HIS A 18 3.37 -18.94 3.28
N SER A 19 4.14 -18.53 2.26
CA SER A 19 5.08 -17.44 2.38
C SER A 19 4.31 -16.13 2.41
N ASN A 20 4.65 -15.29 3.39
CA ASN A 20 4.13 -13.94 3.57
C ASN A 20 5.03 -12.81 3.13
N LYS A 21 5.86 -13.10 2.13
CA LYS A 21 6.88 -12.19 1.63
C LYS A 21 6.65 -11.88 0.16
N ASN A 22 6.83 -10.61 -0.18
CA ASN A 22 6.91 -10.09 -1.54
C ASN A 22 5.74 -10.51 -2.45
N TYR A 23 4.54 -10.09 -2.06
CA TYR A 23 3.35 -10.37 -2.85
C TYR A 23 3.23 -9.43 -4.05
N PRO A 24 2.71 -9.90 -5.19
CA PRO A 24 2.27 -9.01 -6.24
C PRO A 24 1.04 -8.24 -5.73
N ILE A 25 1.26 -6.98 -5.36
CA ILE A 25 0.23 -6.03 -4.94
C ILE A 25 0.23 -4.86 -5.94
N GLN A 26 -0.95 -4.51 -6.43
CA GLN A 26 -1.20 -3.32 -7.23
C GLN A 26 -2.11 -2.39 -6.45
N VAL A 27 -1.80 -1.10 -6.49
CA VAL A 27 -2.57 -0.05 -5.84
C VAL A 27 -2.85 1.03 -6.87
N ALA A 28 -4.11 1.44 -6.97
CA ALA A 28 -4.55 2.52 -7.85
C ALA A 28 -5.54 3.41 -7.10
N GLY A 29 -5.44 4.72 -7.28
CA GLY A 29 -6.42 5.68 -6.76
C GLY A 29 -6.39 6.95 -7.59
N GLU A 30 -7.33 7.87 -7.39
CA GLU A 30 -7.33 9.12 -8.13
C GLU A 30 -6.14 10.02 -7.71
N LYS A 31 -5.63 10.83 -8.65
CA LYS A 31 -4.56 11.79 -8.37
C LYS A 31 -4.91 12.80 -7.27
N VAL A 32 -6.20 13.12 -7.09
CA VAL A 32 -6.67 14.02 -6.03
C VAL A 32 -6.39 13.47 -4.63
N LEU A 33 -6.24 12.14 -4.49
CA LEU A 33 -5.85 11.46 -3.26
C LEU A 33 -4.33 11.42 -3.05
N GLY A 34 -3.55 12.08 -3.92
CA GLY A 34 -2.11 12.20 -3.80
C GLY A 34 -1.30 11.01 -4.29
N PHE A 35 -1.90 10.02 -4.98
CA PHE A 35 -1.16 8.87 -5.50
C PHE A 35 -0.29 9.22 -6.73
N LYS A 36 0.96 8.74 -6.71
CA LYS A 36 1.90 8.79 -7.84
C LYS A 36 1.87 7.48 -8.64
N HIS A 37 1.20 7.50 -9.79
CA HIS A 37 1.08 6.33 -10.66
C HIS A 37 2.35 5.99 -11.46
N GLY A 38 2.40 4.76 -11.98
CA GLY A 38 3.42 4.34 -12.95
C GLY A 38 4.74 3.89 -12.34
N ASN A 39 4.76 3.51 -11.06
CA ASN A 39 5.95 3.04 -10.35
C ASN A 39 5.87 1.53 -10.07
N LEU A 40 7.03 0.87 -10.08
CA LEU A 40 7.22 -0.50 -9.62
C LEU A 40 8.20 -0.47 -8.44
N HIS A 41 7.74 -0.87 -7.27
CA HIS A 41 8.56 -0.93 -6.05
C HIS A 41 8.82 -2.39 -5.68
N SER A 42 10.05 -2.70 -5.27
CA SER A 42 10.43 -4.01 -4.72
C SER A 42 10.74 -3.85 -3.22
N TYR A 43 10.07 -4.67 -2.40
CA TYR A 43 10.16 -4.65 -0.94
C TYR A 43 10.75 -5.96 -0.42
N GLU A 44 12.04 -6.14 -0.71
CA GLU A 44 12.78 -7.39 -0.47
C GLU A 44 14.12 -7.13 0.22
N GLY A 45 14.67 -8.14 0.88
CA GLY A 45 15.96 -8.06 1.57
C GLY A 45 16.00 -6.94 2.62
N GLU A 46 16.98 -6.07 2.51
CA GLU A 46 17.16 -4.90 3.40
C GLU A 46 16.08 -3.81 3.19
N ASN A 47 15.38 -3.82 2.05
CA ASN A 47 14.30 -2.86 1.73
C ASN A 47 12.91 -3.38 2.14
N LYS A 48 12.86 -4.44 2.95
CA LYS A 48 11.59 -5.02 3.38
C LYS A 48 10.79 -4.01 4.21
N VAL A 49 9.57 -3.76 3.76
CA VAL A 49 8.56 -3.02 4.54
C VAL A 49 7.37 -3.94 4.85
N THR A 50 6.62 -3.62 5.90
CA THR A 50 5.39 -4.34 6.22
C THR A 50 4.26 -3.88 5.31
N LEU A 51 3.43 -4.80 4.82
CA LEU A 51 2.24 -4.45 4.05
C LEU A 51 1.25 -3.61 4.87
N ALA A 52 1.33 -3.66 6.20
CA ALA A 52 0.56 -2.80 7.11
C ALA A 52 0.75 -1.30 6.82
N ASN A 53 1.94 -0.89 6.37
CA ASN A 53 2.22 0.50 6.00
C ASN A 53 1.35 0.99 4.83
N LEU A 54 0.97 0.09 3.90
CA LEU A 54 0.08 0.43 2.80
C LEU A 54 -1.30 0.87 3.32
N PHE A 55 -1.83 0.21 4.36
CA PHE A 55 -3.11 0.58 4.93
C PHE A 55 -3.08 1.95 5.62
N VAL A 56 -1.97 2.30 6.26
CA VAL A 56 -1.76 3.66 6.81
C VAL A 56 -1.82 4.69 5.68
N SER A 57 -1.07 4.47 4.58
CA SER A 57 -1.10 5.34 3.41
C SER A 57 -2.49 5.48 2.79
N MET A 58 -3.23 4.37 2.66
CA MET A 58 -4.57 4.40 2.08
C MET A 58 -5.56 5.17 2.96
N LEU A 59 -5.54 4.95 4.27
CA LEU A 59 -6.43 5.62 5.22
C LEU A 59 -6.17 7.13 5.23
N ASN A 60 -4.89 7.52 5.27
CA ASN A 60 -4.50 8.92 5.19
C ASN A 60 -4.91 9.56 3.86
N ALA A 61 -4.80 8.83 2.74
CA ALA A 61 -5.21 9.32 1.42
C ALA A 61 -6.71 9.62 1.33
N VAL A 62 -7.56 8.88 2.04
CA VAL A 62 -9.03 9.07 2.05
C VAL A 62 -9.53 9.95 3.21
N ASP A 63 -8.67 10.81 3.76
CA ASP A 63 -8.99 11.74 4.86
C ASP A 63 -9.46 11.04 6.15
N ALA A 64 -8.93 9.83 6.41
CA ALA A 64 -9.10 9.08 7.65
C ALA A 64 -7.75 8.95 8.37
N PRO A 65 -7.21 10.04 8.96
CA PRO A 65 -5.83 10.08 9.45
C PRO A 65 -5.58 9.08 10.57
N VAL A 66 -4.55 8.27 10.41
CA VAL A 66 -4.06 7.31 11.41
C VAL A 66 -2.54 7.33 11.46
N GLU A 67 -1.98 7.20 12.66
CA GLU A 67 -0.52 7.13 12.83
C GLU A 67 0.00 5.68 12.72
N LYS A 68 -0.87 4.69 12.97
CA LYS A 68 -0.48 3.28 13.03
C LYS A 68 -1.66 2.35 12.74
N PHE A 69 -1.37 1.25 12.05
CA PHE A 69 -2.27 0.12 11.82
C PHE A 69 -1.51 -1.21 12.04
N ALA A 70 -2.00 -2.08 12.92
CA ALA A 70 -1.34 -3.35 13.25
C ALA A 70 0.17 -3.19 13.59
N ASP A 71 1.04 -3.85 12.83
CA ASP A 71 2.51 -3.81 12.95
C ASP A 71 3.16 -2.82 11.97
N SER A 72 2.41 -1.83 11.47
CA SER A 72 2.96 -0.76 10.63
C SER A 72 4.04 0.04 11.38
N SER A 73 5.04 0.49 10.63
CA SER A 73 6.08 1.42 11.07
C SER A 73 5.88 2.85 10.59
N GLY A 74 4.90 3.09 9.70
CA GLY A 74 4.58 4.41 9.16
C GLY A 74 3.88 4.32 7.80
N GLU A 75 3.69 5.46 7.16
CA GLU A 75 3.18 5.55 5.79
C GLU A 75 4.27 5.25 4.74
N MET A 76 3.84 4.75 3.58
CA MET A 76 4.65 4.57 2.39
C MET A 76 4.67 5.87 1.57
N THR A 77 5.57 6.79 1.92
CA THR A 77 5.68 8.12 1.29
C THR A 77 6.04 8.06 -0.19
N GLU A 78 6.65 6.97 -0.65
CA GLU A 78 6.98 6.73 -2.06
C GLU A 78 5.74 6.58 -2.95
N LEU A 79 4.57 6.31 -2.36
CA LEU A 79 3.30 6.25 -3.07
C LEU A 79 2.71 7.64 -3.33
N ALA A 80 3.19 8.67 -2.63
CA ALA A 80 2.69 10.04 -2.71
C ALA A 80 3.41 10.86 -3.80
N GLY A 81 2.71 11.75 -4.51
CA GLY A 81 3.31 12.68 -5.48
C GLY A 81 2.37 13.63 -6.21
#